data_AF-A0A661A2P3-F1
#
_entry.id   AF-A0A661A2P3-F1
#
_cell.length_a   1.000
_cell.length_b   1.000
_cell.length_c   1.000
_cell.angle_alpha   90.00
_cell.angle_beta   90.00
_cell.angle_gamma   90.00
#
_symmetry.space_group_name_H-M   'P 1'
#
loop_
_entity.id
_entity.type
_entity.pdbx_description
1 polymer ?
#
loop_
_entity_poly.entity_id
_entity_poly.type
_entity_poly.pdbx_seq_one_letter_code
_entity_poly.pdbx_strand_id
1 'polypeptide(L)' 'MKSLLLNPSIRHPKLVLLFILAVTILAGLQLPKIKIDTDPENMLPADEPVRVTHAAIKEAFNLND' A
#
# COMPACT_ATOMS: atom_id res chain seq x y z
N MET A 1 -32.29 6.54 9.58
CA MET A 1 -30.86 6.33 9.24
C MET A 1 -29.94 7.37 9.88
N LYS A 2 -30.21 8.68 9.79
CA LYS A 2 -29.33 9.74 10.36
C LYS A 2 -29.05 9.59 11.87
N SER A 3 -30.01 9.10 12.65
CA SER A 3 -29.86 8.91 14.10
C SER A 3 -28.86 7.83 14.50
N LEU A 4 -28.55 6.86 13.62
CA LEU A 4 -27.68 5.75 13.97
C LEU A 4 -26.24 6.20 14.23
N LEU A 5 -25.74 7.15 13.42
CA LEU A 5 -24.40 7.71 13.56
C LEU A 5 -24.39 8.91 14.50
N LEU A 6 -25.45 9.74 14.46
CA LEU A 6 -25.49 10.99 15.19
C LEU A 6 -25.65 10.78 16.71
N ASN A 7 -26.56 9.90 17.16
CA ASN A 7 -26.78 9.69 18.59
C ASN A 7 -25.54 9.20 19.35
N PRO A 8 -24.84 8.13 18.92
CA PRO A 8 -23.66 7.66 19.64
C PRO A 8 -22.51 8.67 19.58
N SER A 9 -22.36 9.39 18.46
CA SER A 9 -21.32 10.44 18.31
C SER A 9 -21.52 11.60 19.30
N ILE A 10 -22.77 11.96 19.61
CA ILE A 10 -23.08 13.06 20.54
C ILE A 10 -23.12 12.57 22.00
N ARG A 11 -23.69 11.38 22.26
CA ARG A 11 -23.83 10.87 23.64
C ARG A 11 -22.54 10.30 24.22
N HIS A 12 -21.67 9.75 23.36
CA HIS A 12 -20.43 9.09 23.79
C HIS A 12 -19.22 9.50 22.93
N PRO A 13 -18.91 10.80 22.81
CA PRO A 13 -17.90 11.30 21.86
C PRO A 13 -16.51 10.70 22.11
N LYS A 14 -16.11 10.52 23.38
CA LYS A 14 -14.81 9.92 23.73
C LYS A 14 -14.68 8.48 23.26
N LEU A 15 -15.73 7.67 23.38
CA LEU A 15 -15.72 6.27 22.93
C LEU A 15 -15.66 6.19 21.41
N VAL A 16 -16.41 7.04 20.71
CA VAL A 16 -16.37 7.10 19.24
C VAL A 16 -15.00 7.54 18.74
N LEU A 17 -14.40 8.56 19.34
CA LEU A 17 -13.04 8.99 19.00
C LEU A 17 -12.01 7.89 19.26
N LEU A 18 -12.08 7.22 20.41
CA LEU A 18 -11.17 6.12 20.74
C LEU A 18 -11.34 4.94 19.78
N PHE A 19 -12.57 4.61 19.40
CA PHE A 19 -12.86 3.57 18.41
C PHE A 19 -12.26 3.92 17.05
N ILE A 20 -12.49 5.13 16.54
CA ILE A 20 -11.92 5.57 15.26
C ILE A 20 -10.39 5.57 15.33
N LEU A 21 -9.81 6.07 16.43
CA LEU A 21 -8.36 6.06 16.64
C LEU A 21 -7.81 4.63 16.63
N ALA A 22 -8.48 3.69 17.31
CA ALA A 22 -8.09 2.28 17.33
C ALA A 22 -8.13 1.68 15.92
N VAL A 23 -9.21 1.91 15.16
CA VAL A 23 -9.33 1.45 13.77
C VAL A 23 -8.21 2.04 12.90
N THR A 24 -7.92 3.34 13.03
CA THR A 24 -6.85 4.02 12.29
C THR A 24 -5.48 3.44 12.63
N ILE A 25 -5.17 3.20 13.91
CA ILE A 25 -3.92 2.57 14.33
C ILE A 25 -3.83 1.14 13.78
N LEU A 26 -4.90 0.35 13.87
CA LEU A 26 -4.92 -1.02 13.34
C LEU A 26 -4.67 -1.05 11.83
N ALA A 27 -5.22 -0.10 11.07
CA ALA A 27 -4.93 0.06 9.66
C ALA A 27 -3.48 0.50 9.42
N GLY A 28 -2.99 1.46 10.19
CA GLY A 28 -1.61 1.94 10.14
C GLY A 28 -0.57 0.85 10.42
N LEU A 29 -0.87 -0.08 11.34
CA LEU A 29 -0.02 -1.23 11.64
C LEU A 29 0.10 -2.23 10.48
N GLN A 30 -0.78 -2.17 9.47
CA GLN A 30 -0.63 -2.96 8.26
C GLN A 30 0.30 -2.31 7.23
N LEU A 31 0.65 -1.03 7.36
CA LEU A 31 1.51 -0.33 6.39
C LEU A 31 2.88 -1.01 6.18
N PRO A 32 3.59 -1.52 7.20
CA PRO A 32 4.85 -2.22 6.99
C PRO A 32 4.73 -3.52 6.18
N LYS A 33 3.51 -4.06 6.03
CA LYS A 33 3.26 -5.25 5.20
C LYS A 33 3.05 -4.92 3.73
N ILE A 34 2.96 -3.65 3.37
CA ILE A 34 2.83 -3.22 1.98
C ILE A 34 4.14 -3.55 1.26
N LYS A 35 4.04 -4.35 0.20
CA LYS A 35 5.11 -4.56 -0.75
C LYS A 35 4.95 -3.53 -1.85
N ILE A 36 5.89 -2.59 -1.94
CA ILE A 36 5.94 -1.59 -3.01
C ILE A 36 6.95 -2.08 -4.02
N ASP A 37 6.49 -2.28 -5.25
CA ASP A 37 7.39 -2.45 -6.39
C ASP A 37 7.80 -1.06 -6.87
N THR A 38 9.07 -0.72 -6.69
CA THR A 38 9.64 0.56 -7.13
C THR A 38 10.53 0.40 -8.36
N ASP A 39 10.58 -0.80 -8.94
CA ASP A 39 11.38 -1.07 -10.12
C ASP A 39 10.63 -0.60 -11.38
N PRO A 40 11.15 0.43 -12.10
CA PRO A 40 10.53 0.89 -13.33
C PRO A 40 10.48 -0.19 -14.42
N GLU A 41 11.34 -1.21 -14.37
CA GLU A 41 11.33 -2.32 -15.34
C GLU A 41 10.04 -3.14 -15.25
N ASN A 42 9.48 -3.30 -14.04
CA ASN A 42 8.22 -4.00 -13.81
C ASN A 42 6.98 -3.20 -14.25
N MET A 43 7.15 -1.91 -14.57
CA MET A 43 6.10 -1.08 -15.16
C MET A 43 5.94 -1.33 -16.67
N LEU A 44 6.86 -2.07 -17.29
CA LEU A 44 6.83 -2.43 -18.71
C LEU A 44 6.31 -3.87 -18.90
N PRO A 45 5.62 -4.15 -20.01
CA PRO A 45 5.31 -5.52 -20.42
C PRO A 45 6.56 -6.41 -20.46
N ALA A 46 6.41 -7.69 -20.14
CA ALA A 46 7.53 -8.63 -20.08
C ALA A 46 8.23 -8.82 -21.44
N ASP A 47 7.50 -8.62 -22.53
CA ASP A 47 7.94 -8.73 -23.92
C ASP A 47 8.43 -7.40 -24.51
N GLU A 48 8.43 -6.31 -23.73
CA GLU A 48 8.89 -5.01 -24.21
C GLU A 48 10.37 -5.08 -24.61
N PRO A 49 10.76 -4.67 -25.83
CA PRO A 49 12.13 -4.86 -26.34
C PRO A 49 13.22 -4.27 -25.45
N VAL A 50 12.95 -3.14 -24.79
CA VAL A 50 13.91 -2.50 -23.87
C VAL A 50 14.13 -3.34 -22.61
N ARG A 51 13.09 -4.02 -22.11
CA ARG A 51 13.17 -4.90 -20.94
C ARG A 51 13.97 -6.16 -21.25
N VAL A 52 13.69 -6.80 -22.38
CA VAL A 52 14.40 -8.01 -22.83
C VAL A 52 15.89 -7.74 -23.07
N THR A 53 16.21 -6.61 -23.72
CA THR A 53 17.61 -6.22 -23.96
C THR A 53 18.33 -5.86 -22.66
N HIS A 54 17.67 -5.19 -21.72
CA HIS A 54 18.25 -4.88 -20.42
C HIS A 54 18.56 -6.14 -19.61
N ALA A 55 17.65 -7.12 -19.57
CA ALA A 55 17.87 -8.41 -18.92
C ALA A 55 19.07 -9.17 -19.52
N ALA A 56 19.17 -9.21 -20.85
CA ALA A 56 20.30 -9.86 -21.53
C ALA A 56 21.65 -9.19 -21.22
N ILE A 57 21.68 -7.86 -21.08
CA ILE A 57 22.88 -7.11 -20.68
C ILE A 57 23.24 -7.42 -19.22
N LYS A 58 22.26 -7.45 -18.31
CA LYS A 58 22.48 -7.82 -16.90
C LYS A 58 23.13 -9.20 -16.79
N GLU A 59 22.63 -10.18 -17.55
CA GLU A 59 23.18 -11.53 -17.60
C GLU A 59 24.60 -11.56 -18.17
N ALA A 60 24.84 -10.91 -19.31
CA ALA A 60 26.13 -10.92 -19.99
C ALA A 60 27.27 -10.30 -19.15
N PHE A 61 26.95 -9.31 -18.30
CA PHE A 61 27.92 -8.58 -17.50
C PHE A 61 27.85 -8.92 -16.00
N ASN A 62 27.04 -9.92 -15.61
CA ASN A 62 26.84 -10.33 -14.22
C ASN A 62 26.47 -9.14 -13.29
N LEU A 63 25.54 -8.31 -13.75
CA LEU A 63 25.04 -7.15 -13.01
C LEU A 63 23.88 -7.57 -12.10
N ASN A 64 23.84 -7.04 -10.88
CA ASN A 64 22.74 -7.23 -9.93
C ASN A 64 21.95 -5.93 -9.80
N ASP A 65 20.69 -6.08 -9.41
CA ASP A 65 19.76 -4.98 -9.09
C ASP A 65 19.98 -4.40 -7.67
#